data_AF-A0A939RTJ0-F1
#
_entry.id   AF-A0A939RTJ0-F1
#
_cell.length_a   1.000
_cell.length_b   1.000
_cell.length_c   1.000
_cell.angle_alpha   90.00
_cell.angle_beta   90.00
_cell.angle_gamma   90.00
#
_symmetry.space_group_name_H-M   'P 1'
#
loop_
_entity.id
_entity.type
_entity.pdbx_description
1 polymer ?
#
loop_
_entity_poly.entity_id
_entity_poly.type
_entity_poly.pdbx_seq_one_letter_code
_entity_poly.pdbx_strand_id
1 'polypeptide(L)'
;MATETTGPVDDGTTDWGTAWEEALGALELDVDAAEAMLALDHLADLPAHDPWSPPVHMGPLPVTLVERAKAVLDRQIEVGRRLAEAADLSRRHSRAAQTLRSAPPSSPVYLDTPA
;
A
#
# COMPACT_ATOMS: atom_id res chain seq x y z
N MET A 1 61.69 8.69 1.92
CA MET A 1 60.83 8.77 0.72
C MET A 1 59.54 8.03 1.03
N ALA A 2 58.51 8.77 1.41
CA ALA A 2 57.16 8.24 1.58
C ALA A 2 56.47 8.29 0.22
N THR A 3 55.91 7.16 -0.21
CA THR A 3 54.93 7.11 -1.29
C THR A 3 53.64 6.61 -0.68
N GLU A 4 52.84 7.57 -0.25
CA GLU A 4 51.47 7.38 0.19
C GLU A 4 50.59 7.39 -1.08
N THR A 5 50.23 6.20 -1.55
CA THR A 5 49.28 6.01 -2.63
C THR A 5 47.88 5.98 -2.02
N THR A 6 47.25 7.16 -1.92
CA THR A 6 45.81 7.26 -1.64
C THR A 6 45.05 7.08 -2.95
N GLY A 7 44.52 5.87 -3.18
CA GLY A 7 43.53 5.60 -4.23
C GLY A 7 42.12 6.05 -3.79
N PRO A 8 41.17 6.27 -4.71
CA PRO A 8 39.84 6.77 -4.39
C PRO A 8 39.02 5.67 -3.69
N VAL A 9 38.35 6.00 -2.57
CA VAL A 9 37.67 5.04 -1.68
C VAL A 9 36.14 5.14 -1.78
N ASP A 10 35.55 5.43 -2.94
CA ASP A 10 34.11 5.83 -3.00
C ASP A 10 33.22 5.08 -4.00
N ASP A 11 33.55 3.82 -4.32
CA ASP A 11 32.75 3.01 -5.26
C ASP A 11 31.59 2.28 -4.54
N GLY A 12 31.85 1.75 -3.34
CA GLY A 12 30.86 0.99 -2.58
C GLY A 12 29.71 1.83 -2.03
N THR A 13 29.97 3.09 -1.63
CA THR A 13 28.96 3.99 -1.04
C THR A 13 27.91 4.45 -2.03
N THR A 14 28.36 4.79 -3.23
CA THR A 14 27.50 5.23 -4.32
C THR A 14 26.63 4.08 -4.83
N ASP A 15 27.16 2.86 -4.85
CA ASP A 15 26.43 1.66 -5.29
C ASP A 15 25.23 1.34 -4.38
N TRP A 16 25.41 1.31 -3.04
CA TRP A 16 24.26 1.11 -2.15
C TRP A 16 23.34 2.32 -2.07
N GLY A 17 23.85 3.55 -2.24
CA GLY A 17 23.02 4.75 -2.34
C GLY A 17 22.02 4.65 -3.50
N THR A 18 22.51 4.27 -4.68
CA THR A 18 21.68 4.07 -5.88
C THR A 18 20.66 2.94 -5.66
N ALA A 19 21.08 1.82 -5.08
CA ALA A 19 20.19 0.71 -4.76
C ALA A 19 19.04 1.12 -3.80
N TRP A 20 19.34 1.96 -2.82
CA TRP A 20 18.30 2.52 -1.92
C TRP A 20 17.36 3.50 -2.62
N GLU A 21 17.87 4.31 -3.54
CA GLU A 21 17.04 5.22 -4.33
C GLU A 21 16.06 4.46 -5.24
N GLU A 22 16.54 3.40 -5.89
CA GLU A 22 15.72 2.51 -6.71
C GLU A 22 14.66 1.79 -5.86
N ALA A 23 15.05 1.24 -4.71
CA ALA A 23 14.14 0.55 -3.80
C ALA A 23 13.05 1.49 -3.26
N LEU A 24 13.41 2.71 -2.84
CA LEU A 24 12.44 3.71 -2.39
C LEU A 24 11.54 4.17 -3.55
N GLY A 25 12.09 4.32 -4.76
CA GLY A 25 11.31 4.67 -5.95
C GLY A 25 10.26 3.61 -6.29
N ALA A 26 10.62 2.32 -6.21
CA ALA A 26 9.66 1.23 -6.39
C ALA A 26 8.56 1.25 -5.32
N LEU A 27 8.93 1.43 -4.05
CA LEU A 27 7.96 1.52 -2.95
C LEU A 27 6.99 2.70 -3.10
N GLU A 28 7.48 3.84 -3.59
CA GLU A 28 6.65 5.02 -3.86
C GLU A 28 5.61 4.75 -4.95
N LEU A 29 6.01 4.09 -6.04
CA LEU A 29 5.10 3.71 -7.12
C LEU A 29 4.01 2.74 -6.63
N ASP A 30 4.38 1.77 -5.80
CA ASP A 30 3.42 0.83 -5.21
C ASP A 30 2.40 1.54 -4.30
N VAL A 31 2.86 2.51 -3.50
CA VAL A 31 1.99 3.32 -2.63
C VAL A 31 1.07 4.21 -3.45
N ASP A 32 1.58 4.87 -4.49
CA ASP A 32 0.79 5.71 -5.39
C ASP A 32 -0.33 4.89 -6.08
N ALA A 33 0.00 3.67 -6.52
CA ALA A 33 -0.96 2.75 -7.10
C ALA A 33 -2.05 2.36 -6.08
N ALA A 34 -1.66 1.99 -4.86
CA ALA A 34 -2.61 1.62 -3.81
C ALA A 34 -3.53 2.79 -3.40
N GLU A 35 -2.99 4.01 -3.31
CA GLU A 35 -3.78 5.22 -3.04
C GLU A 35 -4.78 5.52 -4.16
N ALA A 36 -4.37 5.39 -5.42
CA ALA A 36 -5.26 5.57 -6.57
C ALA A 36 -6.40 4.54 -6.59
N MET A 37 -6.11 3.28 -6.27
CA MET A 37 -7.12 2.23 -6.15
C MET A 37 -8.15 2.54 -5.06
N LEU A 38 -7.70 3.00 -3.89
CA LEU A 38 -8.58 3.42 -2.80
C LEU A 38 -9.42 4.66 -3.17
N ALA A 39 -8.91 5.56 -4.01
CA ALA A 39 -9.63 6.75 -4.44
C ALA A 39 -10.72 6.45 -5.48
N LEU A 40 -10.46 5.50 -6.39
CA LEU A 40 -11.39 5.14 -7.47
C LEU A 40 -12.47 4.14 -7.03
N ASP A 41 -12.44 3.65 -5.79
CA ASP A 41 -13.29 2.58 -5.24
C ASP A 41 -13.34 1.33 -6.17
N HIS A 42 -12.27 1.13 -6.95
CA HIS A 42 -12.19 0.14 -8.01
C HIS A 42 -10.99 -0.79 -7.74
N LEU A 43 -11.33 -1.99 -7.26
CA LEU A 43 -10.38 -3.09 -7.03
C LEU A 43 -10.42 -4.16 -8.13
N ALA A 44 -11.24 -3.99 -9.18
CA ALA A 44 -11.42 -5.02 -10.19
C ALA A 44 -10.34 -4.92 -11.28
N ASP A 45 -9.82 -6.09 -11.67
CA ASP A 45 -8.81 -6.30 -12.73
C ASP A 45 -7.42 -5.70 -12.49
N LEU A 46 -6.88 -5.89 -11.29
CA LEU A 46 -5.44 -5.72 -11.08
C LEU A 46 -4.68 -6.96 -11.54
N PRO A 47 -3.59 -6.80 -12.33
CA PRO A 47 -2.66 -7.88 -12.53
C PRO A 47 -2.14 -8.34 -11.16
N ALA A 48 -1.87 -9.64 -11.03
CA ALA A 48 -1.25 -10.19 -9.82
C ALA A 48 0.03 -9.39 -9.54
N HIS A 49 0.06 -8.68 -8.42
CA HIS A 49 1.24 -7.94 -8.01
C HIS A 49 2.26 -8.92 -7.46
N ASP A 50 3.52 -8.78 -7.86
CA ASP A 50 4.59 -9.54 -7.23
C ASP A 50 4.65 -9.15 -5.75
N PRO A 51 4.70 -10.13 -4.82
CA PRO A 51 4.83 -9.83 -3.40
C PRO A 51 6.10 -9.02 -3.15
N TRP A 52 5.97 -7.89 -2.45
CA TRP A 52 7.12 -7.09 -2.09
C TRP A 52 8.11 -7.92 -1.28
N SER A 53 9.34 -8.02 -1.77
CA SER A 53 10.46 -8.62 -1.04
C SER A 53 11.35 -7.50 -0.51
N PRO A 54 11.69 -7.50 0.78
CA PRO A 54 12.66 -6.55 1.28
C PRO A 54 13.99 -6.76 0.55
N PRO A 55 14.65 -5.68 0.13
CA PRO A 55 15.93 -5.81 -0.54
C PRO A 55 16.97 -6.37 0.42
N VAL A 56 17.69 -7.40 -0.02
CA VAL A 56 18.77 -8.04 0.73
C VAL A 56 20.10 -7.43 0.33
N HIS A 57 21.06 -7.43 1.25
CA HIS A 57 22.43 -6.93 1.03
C HIS A 57 22.56 -5.44 0.69
N MET A 58 21.50 -4.65 0.83
CA MET A 58 21.64 -3.19 0.81
C MET A 58 22.35 -2.75 2.08
N GLY A 59 23.40 -1.96 1.93
CA GLY A 59 24.14 -1.36 3.04
C GLY A 59 23.27 -0.47 3.93
N PRO A 60 23.86 0.30 4.86
CA PRO A 60 23.07 1.22 5.69
C PRO A 60 22.27 2.21 4.83
N LEU A 61 21.10 2.65 5.30
CA LEU A 61 20.32 3.69 4.59
C LEU A 61 21.09 5.02 4.59
N PRO A 62 21.25 5.71 3.44
CA PRO A 62 21.91 7.01 3.39
C PRO A 62 21.12 8.04 4.21
N VAL A 63 21.83 8.88 4.97
CA VAL A 63 21.20 9.92 5.80
C VAL A 63 20.31 10.88 5.00
N THR A 64 20.69 11.13 3.74
CA THR A 64 19.94 11.97 2.80
C THR A 64 18.58 11.38 2.41
N LEU A 65 18.42 10.06 2.50
CA LEU A 65 17.18 9.36 2.16
C LEU A 65 16.28 9.08 3.37
N VAL A 66 16.74 9.35 4.60
CA VAL A 66 15.99 9.03 5.83
C VAL A 66 14.62 9.70 5.85
N GLU A 67 14.55 11.00 5.53
CA GLU A 67 13.26 11.72 5.57
C GLU A 67 12.31 11.25 4.45
N ARG A 68 12.86 10.91 3.27
CA ARG A 68 12.08 10.29 2.19
C ARG A 68 11.52 8.93 2.61
N ALA A 69 12.34 8.07 3.18
CA ALA A 69 11.92 6.75 3.67
C ALA A 69 10.83 6.83 4.76
N LYS A 70 10.94 7.79 5.69
CA LYS A 70 9.90 8.03 6.70
C LYS A 70 8.60 8.49 6.06
N ALA A 71 8.64 9.42 5.11
CA ALA A 71 7.45 9.90 4.43
C ALA A 71 6.73 8.75 3.68
N VAL A 72 7.48 7.85 3.04
CA VAL A 72 6.92 6.64 2.41
C VAL A 72 6.27 5.72 3.45
N LEU A 73 6.94 5.47 4.58
CA LEU A 73 6.41 4.62 5.65
C LEU A 73 5.11 5.19 6.24
N ASP A 74 5.04 6.50 6.49
CA ASP A 74 3.85 7.16 7.01
C ASP A 74 2.66 6.99 6.05
N ARG A 75 2.89 7.15 4.74
CA ARG A 75 1.88 6.90 3.70
C ARG A 75 1.45 5.43 3.67
N GLN A 76 2.39 4.50 3.76
CA GLN A 76 2.09 3.05 3.80
C GLN A 76 1.19 2.68 4.99
N ILE A 77 1.46 3.23 6.18
CA ILE A 77 0.64 3.01 7.38
C ILE A 77 -0.79 3.55 7.16
N GLU A 78 -0.91 4.75 6.59
CA GLU A 78 -2.21 5.37 6.31
C GLU A 78 -3.01 4.59 5.25
N VAL A 79 -2.37 4.16 4.16
CA VAL A 79 -2.98 3.28 3.15
C VAL A 79 -3.44 1.97 3.78
N GLY A 80 -2.61 1.35 4.62
CA GLY A 80 -2.94 0.12 5.34
C GLY A 80 -4.17 0.28 6.24
N ARG A 81 -4.26 1.41 6.96
CA ARG A 81 -5.43 1.75 7.79
C ARG A 81 -6.69 1.88 6.93
N ARG A 82 -6.64 2.65 5.84
CA ARG A 82 -7.78 2.84 4.92
C ARG A 82 -8.23 1.54 4.27
N LEU A 83 -7.29 0.68 3.90
CA LEU A 83 -7.60 -0.64 3.32
C LEU A 83 -8.32 -1.54 4.34
N ALA A 84 -7.88 -1.54 5.60
CA ALA A 84 -8.54 -2.31 6.66
C ALA A 84 -9.99 -1.83 6.90
N GLU A 85 -10.22 -0.51 6.86
CA GLU A 85 -11.55 0.10 6.99
C GLU A 85 -12.46 -0.28 5.81
N ALA A 86 -11.97 -0.17 4.58
CA ALA A 86 -12.70 -0.57 3.39
C ALA A 86 -13.06 -2.07 3.42
N ALA A 87 -12.12 -2.92 3.83
CA ALA A 87 -12.36 -4.35 3.99
C ALA A 87 -13.42 -4.65 5.05
N ASP A 88 -13.46 -3.89 6.15
CA ASP A 88 -14.50 -4.06 7.18
C ASP A 88 -15.88 -3.64 6.71
N LEU A 89 -15.98 -2.50 6.02
CA LEU A 89 -17.23 -2.03 5.42
C LEU A 89 -17.77 -3.05 4.41
N SER A 90 -16.89 -3.57 3.54
CA SER A 90 -17.23 -4.60 2.55
C SER A 90 -17.80 -5.85 3.22
N ARG A 91 -17.15 -6.37 4.28
CA ARG A 91 -17.65 -7.53 5.04
C ARG A 91 -19.03 -7.28 5.67
N ARG A 92 -19.29 -6.08 6.21
CA ARG A 92 -20.60 -5.72 6.77
C ARG A 92 -21.67 -5.70 5.68
N HIS A 93 -21.37 -5.11 4.52
CA HIS A 93 -22.28 -5.07 3.37
C HIS A 93 -22.59 -6.47 2.85
N SER A 94 -21.59 -7.34 2.72
CA SER A 94 -21.81 -8.73 2.31
C SER A 94 -22.71 -9.50 3.29
N ARG A 95 -22.54 -9.31 4.60
CA ARG A 95 -23.40 -9.93 5.62
C ARG A 95 -24.85 -9.43 5.50
N ALA A 96 -25.06 -8.12 5.37
CA ALA A 96 -26.39 -7.54 5.22
C ALA A 96 -27.09 -8.04 3.93
N ALA A 97 -26.37 -8.07 2.81
CA ALA A 97 -26.87 -8.59 1.54
C ALA A 97 -27.25 -10.08 1.64
N GLN A 98 -26.45 -10.88 2.37
CA GLN A 98 -26.76 -12.28 2.62
C GLN A 98 -28.03 -12.43 3.47
N THR A 99 -28.21 -11.61 4.52
CA THR A 99 -29.43 -11.61 5.34
C THR A 99 -30.67 -11.28 4.51
N LEU A 100 -30.61 -10.25 3.66
CA LEU A 100 -31.72 -9.88 2.78
C LEU A 100 -32.07 -11.00 1.78
N ARG A 101 -31.07 -11.67 1.22
CA ARG A 101 -31.27 -12.79 0.30
C ARG A 101 -31.87 -14.03 0.97
N SER A 102 -31.56 -14.25 2.24
CA SER A 102 -32.06 -15.37 3.03
C SER A 102 -33.38 -15.09 3.75
N ALA A 103 -33.88 -13.85 3.75
CA ALA A 103 -35.14 -13.51 4.37
C ALA A 103 -36.32 -14.13 3.59
N PRO A 104 -37.28 -14.79 4.25
CA PRO A 104 -38.49 -15.27 3.60
C PRO A 104 -39.27 -14.08 3.01
N PRO A 105 -39.99 -14.26 1.89
CA PRO A 105 -40.75 -13.18 1.27
C PRO A 105 -41.75 -12.61 2.28
N SER A 106 -41.65 -11.31 2.56
CA SER A 106 -42.63 -10.63 3.41
C SER A 106 -43.95 -10.57 2.66
N SER A 107 -45.02 -11.15 3.24
CA SER A 107 -46.36 -11.02 2.68
C SER A 107 -46.77 -9.53 2.73
N PRO A 108 -47.07 -8.89 1.59
CA PRO A 108 -47.57 -7.52 1.60
C PRO A 108 -48.86 -7.46 2.41
N VAL A 109 -48.94 -6.53 3.37
CA VAL A 109 -50.18 -6.25 4.11
C VAL A 109 -50.73 -4.93 3.58
N TYR A 110 -51.89 -4.99 2.92
CA TYR A 110 -52.64 -3.80 2.54
C TYR A 110 -53.40 -3.28 3.76
N LEU A 111 -53.21 -2.00 4.07
CA LEU A 111 -53.98 -1.28 5.09
C LEU A 111 -54.99 -0.40 4.36
N ASP A 112 -56.27 -0.79 4.40
CA ASP A 112 -57.35 0.10 4.00
C ASP A 112 -57.53 1.17 5.07
N THR A 113 -57.37 2.43 4.67
CA THR A 113 -57.64 3.58 5.53
C THR A 113 -59.07 4.03 5.23
N PRO A 114 -59.99 4.07 6.21
CA PRO A 114 -61.35 4.54 5.97
C PRO A 114 -61.37 6.03 5.61
N ALA A 115 -62.30 6.40 4.72
CA ALA A 115 -62.49 7.74 4.17
C ALA A 115 -63.02 8.76 5.19
#